data_AF-A0A329MD03-F1
#
_entry.id   AF-A0A329MD03-F1
#
_cell.length_a   1.000
_cell.length_b   1.000
_cell.length_c   1.000
_cell.angle_alpha   90.00
_cell.angle_beta   90.00
_cell.angle_gamma   90.00
#
_symmetry.space_group_name_H-M   'P 1'
#
loop_
_entity.id
_entity.type
_entity.pdbx_description
1 polymer ?
#
loop_
_entity_poly.entity_id
_entity_poly.type
_entity_poly.pdbx_seq_one_letter_code
_entity_poly.pdbx_strand_id
1 'polypeptide(L)'
;MKNVRKTLILAAVTGTLVTIPSATAHADPEAVGFDPNAPVAGPAPDAPPPPAPDAPPPPAPDAPPPGPDVPPPPAHRAYSVNWDAIAQCESGGNWGISTGNGFSGGLQFTPSTWHANGGSGSPAGASREEQIRVAENVLHSQGIGAWPVCGRRG
;
A
#
# COMPACT_ATOMS: atom_id res chain seq x y z
N MET A 1 -29.05 -39.79 -21.81
CA MET A 1 -27.89 -40.56 -22.29
C MET A 1 -26.64 -39.97 -21.64
N LYS A 2 -26.02 -40.75 -20.76
CA LYS A 2 -24.72 -40.46 -20.13
C LYS A 2 -23.62 -40.77 -21.14
N ASN A 3 -22.48 -40.07 -21.10
CA ASN A 3 -21.12 -40.45 -21.55
C ASN A 3 -20.26 -39.16 -21.69
N VAL A 4 -19.61 -38.67 -20.63
CA VAL A 4 -18.27 -39.05 -20.12
C VAL A 4 -17.15 -38.77 -21.12
N ARG A 5 -16.41 -37.67 -20.91
CA ARG A 5 -14.95 -37.56 -21.11
C ARG A 5 -14.37 -36.60 -20.07
N LYS A 6 -14.19 -37.12 -18.86
CA LYS A 6 -13.46 -36.47 -17.76
C LYS A 6 -11.98 -36.77 -17.98
N THR A 7 -11.29 -35.89 -18.70
CA THR A 7 -9.85 -36.00 -18.92
C THR A 7 -9.13 -35.55 -17.66
N LEU A 8 -8.69 -36.53 -16.87
CA LEU A 8 -7.74 -36.37 -15.77
C LEU A 8 -6.38 -36.04 -16.37
N ILE A 9 -5.84 -34.84 -16.13
CA ILE A 9 -4.43 -34.55 -16.35
C ILE A 9 -3.72 -34.92 -15.04
N LEU A 10 -3.05 -36.08 -15.06
CA LEU A 10 -2.10 -36.47 -14.02
C LEU A 10 -0.86 -35.58 -14.14
N ALA A 11 -0.65 -34.68 -13.17
CA ALA A 11 0.64 -34.02 -12.98
C ALA A 11 1.58 -35.01 -12.26
N ALA A 12 2.60 -35.50 -12.97
CA ALA A 12 3.69 -36.23 -12.35
C ALA A 12 4.62 -35.23 -11.66
N VAL A 13 4.45 -35.07 -10.34
CA VAL A 13 5.41 -34.36 -9.49
C VAL A 13 6.51 -35.36 -9.13
N THR A 14 7.58 -35.38 -9.92
CA THR A 14 8.86 -35.96 -9.50
C THR A 14 9.45 -35.04 -8.44
N GLY A 15 9.16 -35.33 -7.18
CA GLY A 15 9.71 -34.64 -6.02
C GLY A 15 11.17 -35.05 -5.79
N THR A 16 12.08 -34.10 -5.89
CA THR A 16 13.44 -34.25 -5.37
C THR A 16 13.38 -33.94 -3.87
N LEU A 17 13.62 -34.94 -3.02
CA LEU A 17 13.79 -34.76 -1.58
C LEU A 17 15.06 -33.92 -1.36
N VAL A 18 14.91 -32.68 -0.89
CA VAL A 18 16.02 -31.93 -0.29
C VAL A 18 16.08 -32.32 1.18
N THR A 19 17.13 -33.05 1.55
CA THR A 19 17.47 -33.34 2.94
C THR A 19 17.87 -32.04 3.64
N ILE A 20 17.06 -31.58 4.59
CA ILE A 20 17.44 -30.48 5.49
C ILE A 20 18.27 -31.09 6.65
N PRO A 21 19.50 -30.63 6.91
CA PRO A 21 20.18 -30.98 8.14
C PRO A 21 19.47 -30.32 9.33
N SER A 22 19.00 -31.14 10.27
CA SER A 22 18.53 -30.68 11.58
C SER A 22 19.71 -30.07 12.33
N ALA A 23 19.75 -28.73 12.40
CA ALA A 23 20.61 -28.03 13.32
C ALA A 23 19.96 -28.07 14.70
N THR A 24 20.45 -28.95 15.57
CA THR A 24 20.21 -28.93 17.00
C THR A 24 20.86 -27.66 17.55
N ALA A 25 20.08 -26.59 17.74
CA ALA A 25 20.53 -25.43 18.48
C ALA A 25 20.58 -25.79 19.96
N HIS A 26 21.79 -26.08 20.45
CA HIS A 26 22.11 -26.04 21.87
C HIS A 26 22.04 -24.57 22.31
N ALA A 27 21.15 -24.28 23.26
CA ALA A 27 21.14 -22.99 23.93
C ALA A 27 22.21 -23.01 25.02
N ASP A 28 23.37 -22.41 24.73
CA ASP A 28 24.31 -21.95 25.74
C ASP A 28 23.80 -20.60 26.30
N PRO A 29 23.49 -20.49 27.60
CA PRO A 29 23.35 -19.20 28.25
C PRO A 29 24.75 -18.67 28.59
N GLU A 30 24.87 -17.34 28.69
CA GLU A 30 26.01 -16.59 29.27
C GLU A 30 27.11 -16.12 28.30
N ALA A 31 26.82 -15.06 27.55
CA ALA A 31 27.84 -14.10 27.09
C ALA A 31 27.22 -12.71 26.84
N VAL A 32 26.82 -12.02 27.90
CA VAL A 32 26.61 -10.56 27.87
C VAL A 32 27.98 -9.86 27.87
N GLY A 33 28.57 -9.74 26.69
CA GLY A 33 29.76 -8.93 26.46
C GLY A 33 29.38 -7.46 26.26
N PHE A 34 29.42 -6.66 27.32
CA PHE A 34 29.49 -5.21 27.21
C PHE A 34 30.92 -4.84 26.78
N ASP A 35 31.10 -4.47 25.51
CA ASP A 35 32.37 -3.98 24.98
C ASP A 35 32.58 -2.51 25.40
N PRO A 36 33.58 -2.18 26.23
CA PRO A 36 33.82 -0.81 26.70
C PRO A 36 34.47 0.11 25.64
N ASN A 37 34.76 -0.40 24.43
CA ASN A 37 35.35 0.36 23.32
C ASN A 37 34.44 0.43 22.08
N ALA A 38 33.21 -0.11 22.15
CA ALA A 38 32.21 0.13 21.12
C ALA A 38 31.89 1.64 21.06
N PRO A 39 31.93 2.28 19.87
CA PRO A 39 31.49 3.65 19.74
C PRO A 39 30.02 3.72 20.13
N VAL A 40 29.70 4.40 21.23
CA VAL A 40 28.35 4.83 21.54
C VAL A 40 27.81 5.54 20.31
N ALA A 41 26.82 4.94 19.63
CA ALA A 41 26.07 5.63 18.61
C ALA A 41 25.49 6.88 19.28
N GLY A 42 26.02 8.04 18.92
CA GLY A 42 25.53 9.32 19.41
C GLY A 42 24.04 9.47 19.12
N PRO A 43 23.35 10.39 19.80
CA PRO A 43 21.95 10.67 19.49
C PRO A 43 21.81 10.92 17.99
N ALA A 44 20.83 10.25 17.37
CA ALA A 44 20.50 10.50 15.97
C ALA A 44 20.36 12.01 15.77
N PRO A 45 20.88 12.59 14.67
CA PRO A 45 20.64 14.00 14.37
C PRO A 45 19.13 14.23 14.38
N ASP A 46 18.70 15.32 15.01
CA ASP A 46 17.29 15.73 15.10
C ASP A 46 16.60 15.52 13.76
N ALA A 47 15.74 14.51 13.70
CA ALA A 47 14.92 14.28 12.52
C ALA A 47 14.13 15.58 12.27
N PRO A 48 14.06 16.07 11.01
CA PRO A 48 13.26 17.24 10.73
C PRO A 48 11.82 16.99 11.22
N PRO A 49 11.16 18.01 11.79
CA PRO A 49 9.77 17.86 12.21
C PRO A 49 8.94 17.35 11.03
N PRO A 50 7.93 16.49 11.27
CA PRO A 50 7.05 16.07 10.19
C PRO A 50 6.54 17.30 9.46
N PRO A 51 6.39 17.26 8.11
CA PRO A 51 5.76 18.35 7.39
C PRO A 51 4.41 18.63 8.07
N ALA A 52 4.12 19.92 8.30
CA ALA A 52 2.83 20.32 8.81
C ALA A 52 1.73 19.65 7.97
N PRO A 53 0.57 19.27 8.56
CA PRO A 53 -0.56 18.84 7.75
C PRO A 53 -0.80 19.91 6.69
N ASP A 54 -0.88 19.49 5.42
CA ASP A 54 -1.21 20.41 4.33
C ASP A 54 -2.44 21.20 4.77
N ALA A 55 -2.25 22.52 4.88
CA ALA A 55 -3.36 23.40 5.21
C ALA A 55 -4.49 23.08 4.23
N PRO A 56 -5.76 23.07 4.69
CA PRO A 56 -6.88 22.88 3.78
C PRO A 56 -6.69 23.83 2.60
N PRO A 57 -6.93 23.37 1.36
CA PRO A 57 -6.77 24.24 0.19
C PRO A 57 -7.51 25.53 0.47
N PRO A 58 -6.94 26.70 0.11
CA PRO A 58 -7.63 27.96 0.31
C PRO A 58 -9.02 27.84 -0.31
N PRO A 59 -10.07 28.42 0.32
CA PRO A 59 -11.37 28.46 -0.33
C PRO A 59 -11.14 29.00 -1.74
N ALA A 60 -11.66 28.27 -2.73
CA ALA A 60 -11.53 28.68 -4.12
C ALA A 60 -11.92 30.16 -4.21
N PRO A 61 -11.15 31.01 -4.92
CA PRO A 61 -11.60 32.37 -5.17
C PRO A 61 -13.00 32.27 -5.76
N ASP A 62 -13.95 33.05 -5.21
CA ASP A 62 -15.37 33.01 -5.55
C ASP A 62 -15.53 32.80 -7.05
N ALA A 63 -15.90 31.58 -7.44
CA ALA A 63 -16.02 31.24 -8.84
C ALA A 63 -17.05 32.19 -9.46
N PRO A 64 -16.77 32.82 -10.62
CA PRO A 64 -17.76 33.62 -11.30
C PRO A 64 -19.02 32.77 -11.53
N PRO A 65 -20.23 33.35 -11.45
CA PRO A 65 -21.46 32.59 -11.62
C PRO A 65 -21.43 31.85 -12.96
N PRO A 66 -21.83 30.56 -13.00
CA PRO A 66 -21.82 29.81 -14.24
C PRO A 66 -22.72 30.51 -15.26
N GLY A 67 -22.17 30.76 -16.44
CA GLY A 67 -22.96 31.18 -17.59
C GLY A 67 -23.99 30.11 -17.95
N PRO A 68 -25.10 30.47 -18.62
CA PRO A 68 -26.09 29.49 -19.05
C PRO A 68 -25.47 28.52 -20.07
N ASP A 69 -25.70 27.21 -19.84
CA ASP A 69 -25.55 26.10 -20.80
C ASP A 69 -24.24 25.31 -20.91
N VAL A 70 -23.32 25.34 -19.94
CA VAL A 70 -22.33 24.25 -19.81
C VAL A 70 -22.84 23.23 -18.79
N PRO A 71 -23.26 22.02 -19.19
CA PRO A 71 -23.55 20.97 -18.21
C PRO A 71 -22.26 20.72 -17.41
N PRO A 72 -22.33 20.67 -16.07
CA PRO A 72 -21.16 20.34 -15.28
C PRO A 72 -20.60 18.99 -15.79
N PRO A 73 -19.26 18.81 -15.79
CA PRO A 73 -18.70 17.48 -16.02
C PRO A 73 -19.42 16.50 -15.09
N PRO A 74 -19.65 15.25 -15.52
CA PRO A 74 -20.35 14.28 -14.69
C PRO A 74 -19.70 14.27 -13.32
N ALA A 75 -20.45 14.69 -12.30
CA ALA A 75 -19.97 14.61 -10.94
C ALA A 75 -19.76 13.13 -10.66
N HIS A 76 -18.50 12.69 -10.64
CA HIS A 76 -18.14 11.43 -10.03
C HIS A 76 -18.83 11.45 -8.67
N ARG A 77 -19.71 10.46 -8.38
CA ARG A 77 -20.24 10.32 -7.03
C ARG A 77 -19.02 10.16 -6.16
N ALA A 78 -18.60 11.24 -5.50
CA ALA A 78 -17.79 11.17 -4.32
C ALA A 78 -18.70 10.48 -3.28
N TYR A 79 -18.77 9.16 -3.34
CA TYR A 79 -18.60 8.42 -2.10
C TYR A 79 -17.24 8.92 -1.63
N SER A 80 -17.24 9.94 -0.77
CA SER A 80 -16.02 10.62 -0.37
C SER A 80 -15.25 9.65 0.52
N VAL A 81 -14.59 8.68 -0.10
CA VAL A 81 -13.76 7.72 0.59
C VAL A 81 -12.66 8.55 1.24
N ASN A 82 -12.59 8.48 2.57
CA ASN A 82 -11.54 9.13 3.30
C ASN A 82 -10.26 8.29 3.15
N TRP A 83 -9.54 8.55 2.07
CA TRP A 83 -8.29 7.87 1.74
C TRP A 83 -7.20 8.07 2.78
N ASP A 84 -7.21 9.17 3.53
CA ASP A 84 -6.28 9.36 4.65
C ASP A 84 -6.60 8.42 5.82
N ALA A 85 -7.88 8.18 6.12
CA ALA A 85 -8.27 7.22 7.14
C ALA A 85 -7.89 5.78 6.75
N ILE A 86 -7.96 5.45 5.46
CA ILE A 86 -7.47 4.18 4.93
C ILE A 86 -5.94 4.13 5.02
N ALA A 87 -5.23 5.16 4.57
CA ALA A 87 -3.77 5.22 4.64
C ALA A 87 -3.25 5.16 6.08
N GLN A 88 -3.95 5.80 7.03
CA GLN A 88 -3.65 5.70 8.45
C GLN A 88 -3.78 4.27 8.98
N CYS A 89 -4.73 3.50 8.45
CA CYS A 89 -4.89 2.09 8.78
C CYS A 89 -3.85 1.19 8.11
N GLU A 90 -3.53 1.46 6.83
CA GLU A 90 -2.68 0.62 5.99
C GLU A 90 -1.19 0.82 6.26
N SER A 91 -0.74 2.08 6.35
CA SER A 91 0.68 2.43 6.48
C SER A 91 1.01 3.30 7.69
N GLY A 92 0.03 3.56 8.55
CA GLY A 92 0.17 4.56 9.60
C GLY A 92 0.21 6.00 9.08
N GLY A 93 -0.25 6.23 7.84
CA GLY A 93 -0.27 7.55 7.19
C GLY A 93 1.04 7.88 6.45
N ASN A 94 1.98 6.94 6.36
CA ASN A 94 3.21 7.14 5.60
C ASN A 94 3.00 6.84 4.11
N TRP A 95 2.90 7.88 3.30
CA TRP A 95 2.69 7.78 1.85
C TRP A 95 3.93 7.35 1.06
N GLY A 96 5.12 7.43 1.66
CA GLY A 96 6.39 7.05 1.04
C GLY A 96 6.90 5.68 1.51
N ILE A 97 6.08 4.87 2.18
CA ILE A 97 6.53 3.61 2.77
C ILE A 97 6.88 2.58 1.69
N SER A 98 8.03 1.94 1.84
CA SER A 98 8.47 0.82 1.00
C SER A 98 9.35 -0.11 1.85
N THR A 99 8.72 -1.05 2.56
CA THR A 99 9.40 -1.95 3.50
C THR A 99 9.93 -3.24 2.87
N GLY A 100 9.66 -3.46 1.58
CA GLY A 100 10.01 -4.69 0.88
C GLY A 100 9.04 -5.86 1.09
N ASN A 101 7.85 -5.62 1.66
CA ASN A 101 6.81 -6.64 1.87
C ASN A 101 5.94 -6.90 0.62
N GLY A 102 6.30 -6.35 -0.55
CA GLY A 102 5.55 -6.48 -1.80
C GLY A 102 4.46 -5.43 -2.00
N PHE A 103 4.23 -4.58 -1.00
CA PHE A 103 3.32 -3.43 -1.05
C PHE A 103 4.10 -2.14 -0.82
N SER A 104 3.54 -1.03 -1.30
CA SER A 104 4.20 0.27 -1.18
C SER A 104 3.20 1.42 -1.21
N GLY A 105 3.60 2.56 -0.66
CA GLY A 105 2.78 3.76 -0.60
C GLY A 105 1.76 3.75 0.55
N GLY A 106 1.05 4.87 0.70
CA GLY A 106 0.12 5.08 1.81
C GLY A 106 -1.05 4.10 1.82
N LEU A 107 -1.50 3.70 0.64
CA LEU A 107 -2.62 2.78 0.46
C LEU A 107 -2.19 1.32 0.21
N GLN A 108 -0.90 1.01 0.43
CA GLN A 108 -0.34 -0.33 0.32
C GLN A 108 -0.67 -0.99 -1.03
N PHE A 109 -0.24 -0.39 -2.13
CA PHE A 109 -0.42 -0.96 -3.47
C PHE A 109 0.63 -2.02 -3.78
N THR A 110 0.20 -3.13 -4.41
CA THR A 110 1.10 -4.01 -5.17
C THR A 110 1.52 -3.33 -6.48
N PRO A 111 2.73 -3.60 -7.03
CA PRO A 111 3.15 -3.06 -8.33
C PRO A 111 2.18 -3.37 -9.48
N SER A 112 1.62 -4.59 -9.52
CA SER A 112 0.68 -5.01 -10.56
C SER A 112 -0.62 -4.20 -10.53
N THR A 113 -1.25 -4.07 -9.35
CA THR A 113 -2.46 -3.25 -9.18
C THR A 113 -2.19 -1.78 -9.49
N TRP A 114 -1.04 -1.25 -9.07
CA TRP A 114 -0.63 0.12 -9.36
C TRP A 114 -0.60 0.40 -10.86
N HIS A 115 0.14 -0.41 -11.63
CA HIS A 115 0.27 -0.24 -13.07
C HIS A 115 -1.05 -0.52 -13.80
N ALA A 116 -1.82 -1.52 -13.37
CA ALA A 116 -3.12 -1.84 -13.97
C ALA A 116 -4.15 -0.70 -13.84
N ASN A 117 -4.00 0.16 -12.84
CA ASN A 117 -4.91 1.28 -12.57
C ASN A 117 -4.30 2.65 -12.98
N GLY A 118 -3.29 2.60 -13.86
CA GLY A 118 -2.71 3.77 -14.51
C GLY A 118 -1.63 4.48 -13.69
N GLY A 119 -1.12 3.87 -12.62
CA GLY A 119 0.05 4.35 -11.91
C GLY A 119 1.33 4.11 -12.71
N SER A 120 2.32 4.99 -12.56
CA SER A 120 3.65 4.84 -13.15
C SER A 120 4.73 4.76 -12.06
N GLY A 121 5.87 4.12 -12.35
CA GLY A 121 6.93 3.95 -11.36
C GLY A 121 6.50 3.12 -10.14
N SER A 122 6.92 3.55 -8.95
CA SER A 122 6.57 2.94 -7.65
C SER A 122 5.53 3.80 -6.92
N PRO A 123 4.50 3.19 -6.29
CA PRO A 123 3.56 3.91 -5.42
C PRO A 123 4.25 4.77 -4.35
N ALA A 124 5.28 4.25 -3.69
CA ALA A 124 6.03 4.98 -2.66
C ALA A 124 6.79 6.20 -3.20
N GLY A 125 7.08 6.24 -4.50
CA GLY A 125 7.71 7.38 -5.17
C GLY A 125 6.70 8.36 -5.77
N ALA A 126 5.41 8.05 -5.73
CA ALA A 126 4.34 8.91 -6.22
C ALA A 126 3.82 9.82 -5.12
N SER A 127 3.31 10.99 -5.50
CA SER A 127 2.64 11.88 -4.54
C SER A 127 1.41 11.21 -3.95
N ARG A 128 0.98 11.69 -2.79
CA ARG A 128 -0.26 11.26 -2.15
C ARG A 128 -1.45 11.38 -3.10
N GLU A 129 -1.55 12.49 -3.83
CA GLU A 129 -2.65 12.79 -4.76
C GLU A 129 -2.65 11.80 -5.94
N GLU A 130 -1.48 11.43 -6.44
CA GLU A 130 -1.34 10.43 -7.49
C GLU A 130 -1.74 9.04 -6.99
N GLN A 131 -1.38 8.71 -5.75
CA GLN A 131 -1.83 7.48 -5.12
C GLN A 131 -3.35 7.43 -4.95
N ILE A 132 -3.96 8.54 -4.53
CA ILE A 132 -5.42 8.67 -4.43
C ILE A 132 -6.07 8.55 -5.81
N ARG A 133 -5.53 9.19 -6.85
CA ARG A 133 -6.04 9.06 -8.22
C ARG A 133 -6.07 7.60 -8.69
N VAL A 134 -5.01 6.83 -8.42
CA VAL A 134 -4.97 5.40 -8.74
C VAL A 134 -5.96 4.62 -7.86
N ALA A 135 -6.13 5.01 -6.59
CA ALA A 135 -7.10 4.40 -5.68
C ALA A 135 -8.54 4.58 -6.14
N GLU A 136 -8.89 5.75 -6.69
CA GLU A 136 -10.20 6.01 -7.30
C GLU A 136 -10.47 5.09 -8.50
N ASN A 137 -9.44 4.79 -9.31
CA ASN A 137 -9.57 3.82 -10.40
C ASN A 137 -9.79 2.39 -9.89
N VAL A 138 -9.12 2.02 -8.79
CA VAL A 138 -9.34 0.74 -8.11
C VAL A 138 -10.74 0.69 -7.51
N LEU A 139 -11.20 1.76 -6.86
CA LEU A 139 -12.55 1.88 -6.31
C LEU A 139 -13.60 1.71 -7.41
N HIS A 140 -13.36 2.31 -8.58
CA HIS A 140 -14.26 2.18 -9.72
C HIS A 140 -14.35 0.75 -10.26
N SER A 141 -13.24 0.01 -10.29
CA SER A 141 -13.18 -1.34 -10.88
C SER A 141 -13.53 -2.46 -9.90
N GLN A 142 -13.15 -2.33 -8.63
CA GLN A 142 -13.22 -3.39 -7.62
C GLN A 142 -14.09 -3.01 -6.42
N GLY A 143 -14.46 -1.73 -6.29
CA GLY A 143 -15.12 -1.21 -5.11
C GLY A 143 -14.19 -1.11 -3.89
N ILE A 144 -14.76 -0.67 -2.76
CA ILE A 144 -14.02 -0.49 -1.50
C ILE A 144 -13.46 -1.81 -0.93
N GLY A 145 -13.94 -2.95 -1.44
CA GLY A 145 -13.46 -4.29 -1.08
C GLY A 145 -12.00 -4.57 -1.43
N ALA A 146 -11.36 -3.72 -2.26
CA ALA A 146 -9.92 -3.74 -2.47
C ALA A 146 -9.12 -3.43 -1.18
N TRP A 147 -9.75 -2.74 -0.22
CA TRP A 147 -9.23 -2.52 1.14
C TRP A 147 -10.16 -3.20 2.16
N PRO A 148 -10.13 -4.54 2.29
CA PRO A 148 -11.16 -5.29 3.02
C PRO A 148 -11.21 -4.99 4.52
N VAL A 149 -10.08 -4.61 5.14
CA VAL A 149 -9.98 -4.33 6.58
C VAL A 149 -10.06 -2.82 6.87
N CYS A 150 -9.37 -2.03 6.06
CA CYS A 150 -9.21 -0.59 6.27
C CYS A 150 -10.25 0.24 5.53
N GLY A 151 -10.83 -0.26 4.44
CA GLY A 151 -11.82 0.45 3.62
C GLY A 151 -13.08 0.86 4.39
N ARG A 152 -13.46 0.12 5.44
CA ARG A 152 -14.58 0.50 6.34
C ARG A 152 -14.29 1.73 7.22
N ARG A 153 -13.04 2.20 7.27
CA ARG A 153 -12.63 3.37 8.05
C ARG A 153 -12.68 4.65 7.21
N GLY A 154 -12.83 4.51 5.89
CA GLY A 154 -12.89 5.60 4.93
C GLY A 154 -14.26 5.76 4.30
#